data_AF-B8G7P4-F1
#
_entry.id   AF-B8G7P4-F1
#
_cell.length_a   1.000
_cell.length_b   1.000
_cell.length_c   1.000
_cell.angle_alpha   90.00
_cell.angle_beta   90.00
_cell.angle_gamma   90.00
#
_symmetry.space_group_name_H-M   'P 1'
#
loop_
_entity.id
_entity.type
_entity.pdbx_description
1 polymer ?
#
loop_
_entity_poly.entity_id
_entity_poly.type
_entity_poly.pdbx_seq_one_letter_code
_entity_poly.pdbx_strand_id
1 'polypeptide(L)' 'MIHTNHHTTPKAPRWIKTEAGLWAWATNEEWRRFADRALSVSERQRLLEEAERLHAQKMAFADHA' A
#
# COMPACT_ATOMS: atom_id res chain seq x y z
N MET A 1 -10.10 22.73 23.21
CA MET A 1 -9.21 21.59 22.90
C MET A 1 -10.05 20.58 22.14
N ILE A 2 -9.94 20.55 20.82
CA ILE A 2 -10.68 19.59 19.99
C ILE A 2 -9.60 18.79 19.28
N HIS A 3 -9.24 17.65 19.86
CA HIS A 3 -8.42 16.66 19.16
C HIS A 3 -9.27 16.13 18.03
N THR A 4 -9.04 16.62 16.82
CA THR A 4 -9.54 15.97 15.62
C THR A 4 -8.87 14.60 15.57
N ASN A 5 -9.60 13.58 15.98
CA ASN A 5 -9.23 12.19 15.78
C ASN A 5 -9.22 11.95 14.27
N HIS A 6 -8.08 12.25 13.66
CA HIS A 6 -7.76 11.88 12.30
C HIS A 6 -7.81 10.34 12.25
N HIS A 7 -8.93 9.76 11.82
CA HIS A 7 -9.02 8.38 11.33
C HIS A 7 -8.20 8.25 10.02
N THR A 8 -6.96 8.70 10.05
CA THR A 8 -6.07 8.79 8.90
C THR A 8 -5.20 7.58 8.92
N THR A 9 -5.35 6.76 7.89
CA THR A 9 -4.39 5.77 7.43
C THR A 9 -3.00 6.04 7.98
N PRO A 10 -2.40 5.13 8.77
CA PRO A 10 -1.10 5.38 9.39
C PRO A 10 -0.07 5.72 8.31
N LYS A 11 0.96 6.48 8.65
CA LYS A 11 1.94 6.94 7.65
C LYS A 11 2.63 5.73 7.01
N ALA A 12 2.70 5.73 5.68
CA ALA A 12 3.38 4.67 4.95
C ALA A 12 4.86 4.55 5.35
N PRO A 13 5.40 3.32 5.50
CA PRO A 13 6.80 3.06 5.72
C PRO A 13 7.70 3.75 4.68
N ARG A 14 8.88 4.22 5.11
CA ARG A 14 9.83 4.97 4.25
C ARG A 14 10.32 4.20 3.01
N TRP A 15 10.19 2.87 3.02
CA TRP A 15 10.59 2.02 1.90
C TRP A 15 9.52 1.93 0.81
N ILE A 16 8.28 2.31 1.12
CA ILE A 16 7.18 2.37 0.14
C ILE A 16 7.25 3.71 -0.56
N LYS A 17 7.88 3.72 -1.74
CA LYS A 17 8.05 4.92 -2.58
C LYS A 17 7.32 4.83 -3.91
N THR A 18 6.81 3.67 -4.27
CA THR A 18 6.08 3.46 -5.53
C THR A 18 4.62 3.88 -5.36
N GLU A 19 4.01 4.40 -6.41
CA GLU A 19 2.60 4.81 -6.41
C GLU A 19 1.68 3.63 -6.08
N ALA A 20 1.96 2.46 -6.67
CA ALA A 20 1.23 1.24 -6.39
C ALA A 20 1.32 0.82 -4.91
N GLY A 21 2.51 0.94 -4.30
CA GLY A 21 2.70 0.63 -2.88
C GLY A 21 1.98 1.62 -1.96
N LEU A 22 1.99 2.91 -2.29
CA LEU A 22 1.23 3.93 -1.55
C LEU A 22 -0.29 3.73 -1.70
N TRP A 23 -0.73 3.36 -2.89
CA TRP A 23 -2.11 2.98 -3.16
C TRP A 23 -2.52 1.77 -2.34
N ALA A 24 -1.75 0.68 -2.38
CA ALA A 24 -2.03 -0.54 -1.62
C ALA A 24 -2.04 -0.27 -0.11
N TRP A 25 -1.11 0.56 0.38
CA TRP A 25 -1.09 1.00 1.76
C TRP A 25 -2.39 1.76 2.15
N ALA A 26 -2.89 2.62 1.27
CA ALA A 26 -4.08 3.42 1.51
C ALA A 26 -5.38 2.64 1.38
N THR A 27 -5.49 1.75 0.39
CA THR A 27 -6.73 1.05 0.03
C THR A 27 -6.88 -0.30 0.70
N ASN A 28 -5.78 -0.96 1.07
CA ASN A 28 -5.79 -2.37 1.42
C ASN A 28 -5.18 -2.59 2.81
N GLU A 29 -6.03 -2.75 3.82
CA GLU A 29 -5.60 -2.90 5.21
C GLU A 29 -4.81 -4.18 5.46
N GLU A 30 -5.17 -5.29 4.82
CA GLU A 30 -4.43 -6.54 4.96
C GLU A 30 -3.01 -6.39 4.43
N TRP A 31 -2.85 -5.85 3.22
CA TRP A 31 -1.54 -5.56 2.63
C TRP A 31 -0.72 -4.65 3.53
N ARG A 32 -1.35 -3.62 4.13
CA ARG A 32 -0.73 -2.73 5.12
C ARG A 32 -0.18 -3.49 6.32
N ARG A 33 -0.94 -4.44 6.88
CA ARG A 33 -0.50 -5.26 8.02
C ARG A 33 0.69 -6.15 7.65
N PHE A 34 0.73 -6.68 6.43
CA PHE A 34 1.89 -7.43 5.94
C PHE A 34 3.11 -6.52 5.77
N ALA A 35 2.93 -5.32 5.20
CA ALA A 35 3.98 -4.33 5.05
C ALA A 35 4.54 -3.81 6.38
N ASP A 36 3.70 -3.66 7.40
CA ASP A 36 4.12 -3.30 8.76
C ASP A 36 4.97 -4.39 9.42
N ARG A 37 4.62 -5.66 9.18
CA ARG A 37 5.36 -6.83 9.70
C ARG A 37 6.59 -7.22 8.87
N ALA A 38 6.82 -6.60 7.71
CA ALA A 38 7.94 -6.93 6.82
C ALA A 38 9.27 -6.40 7.37
N LEU A 39 10.04 -7.32 7.97
CA LEU A 39 11.34 -7.01 8.57
C LEU A 39 12.48 -7.13 7.54
N SER A 40 12.34 -8.01 6.54
CA SER A 40 13.38 -8.26 5.54
C SER A 40 13.21 -7.43 4.27
N VAL A 41 14.32 -7.06 3.63
CA VAL A 41 14.31 -6.33 2.34
C VAL A 41 13.59 -7.13 1.24
N SER A 42 13.79 -8.45 1.21
CA SER A 42 13.14 -9.34 0.24
C SER A 42 11.62 -9.39 0.40
N GLU A 43 11.10 -9.36 1.64
CA GLU A 43 9.66 -9.32 1.89
C GLU A 43 9.05 -8.01 1.43
N ARG A 44 9.74 -6.90 1.69
CA ARG A 44 9.35 -5.56 1.22
C ARG A 44 9.30 -5.49 -0.30
N GLN A 45 10.28 -6.08 -0.99
CA GLN A 45 10.29 -6.15 -2.45
C GLN A 45 9.09 -6.95 -2.98
N ARG A 46 8.83 -8.15 -2.43
CA ARG A 46 7.66 -8.95 -2.82
C ARG A 46 6.35 -8.21 -2.62
N LEU A 47 6.20 -7.48 -1.52
CA LEU A 47 5.00 -6.68 -1.27
C LEU A 47 4.84 -5.54 -2.27
N LEU A 48 5.93 -4.85 -2.65
CA LEU A 48 5.88 -3.85 -3.71
C LEU A 48 5.47 -4.47 -5.04
N GLU A 49 6.08 -5.59 -5.42
CA GLU A 49 5.74 -6.31 -6.66
C GLU A 49 4.26 -6.74 -6.67
N GLU A 50 3.74 -7.21 -5.54
CA GLU A 50 2.32 -7.55 -5.39
C GLU A 50 1.42 -6.31 -5.52
N ALA A 51 1.79 -5.20 -4.89
CA ALA A 51 1.07 -3.95 -5.02
C ALA A 51 1.07 -3.45 -6.48
N GLU A 52 2.20 -3.56 -7.18
CA GLU A 52 2.30 -3.22 -8.60
C GLU A 52 1.40 -4.10 -9.46
N ARG A 53 1.37 -5.42 -9.21
CA ARG A 53 0.44 -6.34 -9.91
C ARG A 53 -1.01 -6.01 -9.65
N LEU A 54 -1.40 -5.70 -8.41
CA LEU A 54 -2.76 -5.31 -8.06
C LEU A 54 -3.16 -3.99 -8.73
N HIS A 55 -2.25 -3.01 -8.72
CA HIS A 55 -2.46 -1.72 -9.36
C HIS A 55 -2.57 -1.86 -10.89
N ALA A 56 -1.70 -2.67 -11.50
CA ALA A 56 -1.75 -2.96 -12.93
C ALA A 56 -3.05 -3.67 -13.33
N GLN A 57 -3.51 -4.65 -12.54
CA GLN A 57 -4.82 -5.29 -12.77
C GLN A 57 -5.95 -4.26 -12.70
N LYS A 58 -5.98 -3.40 -11.68
CA LYS A 58 -6.96 -2.33 -11.57
C LYS A 58 -6.95 -1.40 -12.80
N MET A 59 -5.78 -1.02 -13.30
CA MET A 59 -5.67 -0.18 -14.50
C MET A 59 -6.13 -0.92 -15.77
N ALA A 60 -5.78 -2.20 -15.90
CA ALA A 60 -6.24 -3.03 -17.02
C ALA A 60 -7.77 -3.18 -17.05
N PHE A 61 -8.42 -3.29 -15.88
CA PHE A 61 -9.88 -3.27 -15.79
C PHE A 61 -10.50 -1.89 -16.05
N ALA A 62 -9.77 -0.80 -15.81
CA ALA A 62 -10.25 0.56 -16.05
C ALA A 62 -10.16 1.00 -17.52
N ASP A 63 -9.24 0.41 -18.30
CA ASP A 63 -9.06 0.68 -19.74
C ASP A 63 -10.13 0.01 -20.62
N HIS A 64 -10.91 -0.93 -20.07
CA HIS A 64 -11.91 -1.71 -20.79
C HIS A 64 -13.37 -1.31 -20.50
N ALA A 65 -13.61 -0.10 -20.00
CA ALA A 65 -14.94 0.41 -19.63
C ALA A 65 -15.37 1.61 -20.48
#